data_AF-A0A8H5M9A9-F1
#
_entry.id   AF-A0A8H5M9A9-F1
#
_cell.length_a   1.000
_cell.length_b   1.000
_cell.length_c   1.000
_cell.angle_alpha   90.00
_cell.angle_beta   90.00
_cell.angle_gamma   90.00
#
_symmetry.space_group_name_H-M   'P 1'
#
loop_
_entity.id
_entity.type
_entity.pdbx_description
1 polymer ?
#
loop_
_entity_poly.entity_id
_entity_poly.type
_entity_poly.pdbx_seq_one_letter_code
_entity_poly.pdbx_strand_id
1 'polypeptide(L)'
;MLYQMLLHTPDYFRAAQLQVSPKAPEYFDTNCQLKKNPLIFQWSIKGRFDELKILSGEVVSDEEAIKTMELMERCLRLDPANRSTAAELLDDRWFSGVE
;
A
#
# COMPACT_ATOMS: atom_id res chain seq x y z
N MET A 1 -7.75 5.82 5.50
CA MET A 1 -6.62 4.87 5.57
C MET A 1 -6.82 3.65 4.68
N LEU A 2 -7.79 2.75 4.94
CA LEU A 2 -7.98 1.51 4.16
C LEU A 2 -8.27 1.73 2.65
N TYR A 3 -9.07 2.74 2.28
CA TYR A 3 -9.27 3.11 0.88
C TYR A 3 -7.99 3.58 0.17
N GLN A 4 -7.07 4.24 0.89
CA GLN A 4 -5.82 4.72 0.30
C GLN A 4 -4.87 3.55 0.00
N MET A 5 -4.99 2.42 0.70
CA MET A 5 -4.23 1.21 0.36
C MET A 5 -4.64 0.66 -1.01
N LEU A 6 -5.94 0.74 -1.38
CA LEU A 6 -6.42 0.35 -2.72
C LEU A 6 -5.82 1.19 -3.84
N LEU A 7 -5.45 2.45 -3.56
CA LEU A 7 -4.86 3.32 -4.58
C LEU A 7 -3.44 2.91 -4.93
N HIS A 8 -2.71 2.38 -3.94
CA HIS A 8 -1.26 2.15 -4.04
C HIS A 8 -0.86 0.68 -4.12
N THR A 9 -1.79 -0.23 -3.88
CA THR A 9 -1.53 -1.67 -3.90
C THR A 9 -2.49 -2.37 -4.86
N PRO A 10 -2.07 -3.51 -5.44
CA PRO A 10 -2.96 -4.33 -6.28
C PRO A 10 -3.96 -5.15 -5.47
N ASP A 11 -4.05 -4.97 -4.15
CA ASP A 11 -4.89 -5.77 -3.27
C ASP A 11 -6.35 -5.31 -3.37
N TYR A 12 -7.28 -6.27 -3.40
CA TYR A 12 -8.73 -6.02 -3.32
C TYR A 12 -9.28 -6.51 -1.99
N PHE A 13 -10.32 -5.82 -1.49
CA PHE A 13 -11.05 -6.27 -0.32
C PHE A 13 -11.75 -7.61 -0.57
N ARG A 14 -11.59 -8.52 0.39
CA ARG A 14 -12.31 -9.79 0.49
C ARG A 14 -13.25 -9.76 1.68
N ALA A 15 -14.21 -10.67 1.69
CA ALA A 15 -15.23 -10.75 2.73
C ALA A 15 -14.64 -10.78 4.14
N ALA A 16 -13.57 -11.56 4.37
CA ALA A 16 -12.91 -11.67 5.66
C ALA A 16 -12.42 -10.32 6.21
N GLN A 17 -11.89 -9.45 5.35
CA GLN A 17 -11.41 -8.12 5.76
C GLN A 17 -12.58 -7.16 6.02
N LEU A 18 -13.64 -7.25 5.21
CA LEU A 18 -14.81 -6.39 5.35
C LEU A 18 -15.66 -6.73 6.57
N GLN A 19 -15.74 -8.00 6.96
CA GLN A 19 -16.52 -8.47 8.11
C GLN A 19 -16.04 -7.89 9.45
N VAL A 20 -14.80 -7.42 9.53
CA VAL A 20 -14.25 -6.80 10.74
C VAL A 20 -14.91 -5.45 11.04
N SER A 21 -15.49 -4.78 10.04
CA SER A 21 -16.08 -3.46 10.18
C SER A 21 -17.60 -3.48 10.02
N PRO A 22 -18.39 -3.05 11.03
CA PRO A 22 -19.84 -2.98 10.91
C PRO A 22 -20.31 -1.95 9.88
N LYS A 23 -19.43 -1.02 9.48
CA LYS A 23 -19.72 -0.02 8.44
C LYS A 23 -19.46 -0.54 7.02
N ALA A 24 -18.85 -1.71 6.85
CA ALA A 24 -18.54 -2.22 5.51
C ALA A 24 -19.77 -2.30 4.58
N PRO A 25 -20.97 -2.71 5.03
CA PRO A 25 -22.16 -2.72 4.17
C PRO A 25 -22.60 -1.34 3.69
N GLU A 26 -22.18 -0.24 4.31
CA GLU A 26 -22.48 1.12 3.83
C GLU A 26 -21.67 1.47 2.57
N TYR A 27 -20.45 0.94 2.46
CA TYR A 27 -19.49 1.30 1.41
C TYR A 27 -19.30 0.21 0.35
N PHE A 28 -19.47 -1.06 0.71
CA PHE A 28 -19.20 -2.21 -0.14
C PHE A 28 -20.46 -3.02 -0.46
N ASP A 29 -20.51 -3.59 -1.66
CA ASP A 29 -21.54 -4.52 -2.09
C ASP A 29 -21.23 -5.97 -1.66
N THR A 30 -22.12 -6.90 -2.03
CA THR A 30 -21.97 -8.33 -1.71
C THR A 30 -20.77 -8.99 -2.40
N ASN A 31 -20.23 -8.35 -3.45
CA ASN A 31 -19.05 -8.80 -4.19
C ASN A 31 -17.75 -8.15 -3.66
N CYS A 32 -17.83 -7.48 -2.50
CA CYS A 32 -16.72 -6.74 -1.88
C CYS A 32 -16.21 -5.55 -2.72
N GLN A 33 -17.02 -5.02 -3.63
CA GLN A 33 -16.69 -3.85 -4.45
C GLN A 33 -17.28 -2.57 -3.85
N LEU A 34 -16.65 -1.42 -4.11
CA LEU A 34 -17.16 -0.13 -3.63
C LEU A 34 -18.45 0.25 -4.35
N LYS A 35 -19.54 0.44 -3.60
CA LYS A 35 -20.88 0.79 -4.14
C LYS A 35 -20.88 2.05 -4.99
N LYS A 36 -20.06 3.05 -4.61
CA LYS A 36 -19.96 4.32 -5.33
C LYS A 36 -19.17 4.21 -6.64
N ASN A 37 -18.56 3.05 -6.91
CA ASN A 37 -17.71 2.78 -8.07
C ASN A 37 -16.79 3.98 -8.42
N PRO A 38 -15.99 4.48 -7.46
CA PRO A 38 -15.10 5.59 -7.75
C PRO A 38 -14.08 5.18 -8.82
N LEU A 39 -13.64 6.13 -9.64
CA LEU A 39 -12.47 5.92 -10.49
C LEU A 39 -11.26 5.71 -9.59
N ILE A 40 -10.80 4.46 -9.50
CA ILE A 40 -9.59 4.10 -8.78
C ILE A 40 -8.43 4.25 -9.77
N PHE A 41 -7.71 5.37 -9.65
CA PHE A 41 -6.41 5.48 -10.30
C PHE A 41 -5.43 4.60 -9.54
N GLN A 42 -5.06 3.47 -10.14
CA GLN A 42 -4.05 2.59 -9.56
C GLN A 42 -2.68 3.23 -9.78
N TRP A 43 -2.32 4.12 -8.86
CA TRP A 43 -1.00 4.71 -8.79
C TRP A 43 -0.14 3.87 -7.88
N SER A 44 0.61 2.96 -8.51
CA SER A 44 1.61 2.16 -7.81
C SER A 44 2.53 3.06 -6.99
N ILE A 45 3.07 2.51 -5.90
CA ILE A 45 4.06 3.21 -5.06
C ILE A 45 5.20 3.73 -5.95
N LYS A 46 5.67 2.92 -6.92
CA LYS A 46 6.65 3.35 -7.93
C LYS A 46 6.22 4.61 -8.68
N GLY A 47 5.00 4.61 -9.25
CA GLY A 47 4.49 5.75 -10.02
C GLY A 47 4.42 7.03 -9.17
N ARG A 48 4.16 6.90 -7.86
CA ARG A 48 4.19 8.02 -6.93
C ARG A 48 5.61 8.56 -6.69
N PHE A 49 6.61 7.69 -6.57
CA PHE A 49 8.01 8.11 -6.49
C PHE A 49 8.46 8.80 -7.78
N ASP A 50 8.09 8.26 -8.95
CA ASP A 50 8.43 8.85 -10.25
C ASP A 50 7.84 10.28 -10.38
N GLU A 51 6.58 10.47 -9.97
CA GLU A 51 5.93 11.79 -9.93
C GLU A 51 6.64 12.76 -8.98
N LEU A 52 6.99 12.31 -7.77
CA LEU A 52 7.65 13.16 -6.78
C LEU A 52 9.05 13.58 -7.23
N LYS A 53 9.81 12.72 -7.90
CA LYS A 53 11.11 13.08 -8.49
C LYS A 53 10.97 14.23 -9.51
N ILE A 54 9.92 14.18 -10.33
CA ILE A 54 9.64 15.21 -11.34
C ILE A 54 9.23 16.54 -10.68
N LEU A 55 8.41 16.50 -9.63
CA LEU A 55 7.81 17.69 -9.02
C LEU A 55 8.70 18.38 -7.99
N SER A 56 9.46 17.63 -7.19
CA SER A 56 10.24 18.16 -6.07
C SER A 56 11.62 18.66 -6.47
N GLY A 57 12.15 18.20 -7.61
CA GLY A 57 13.55 18.42 -7.99
C GLY A 57 14.55 17.73 -7.07
N GLU A 58 14.09 16.96 -6.06
CA GLU A 58 14.95 16.16 -5.20
C GLU A 58 15.39 14.89 -5.93
N VAL A 59 16.70 14.67 -5.92
CA VAL A 59 17.32 13.48 -6.50
C VAL A 59 17.32 12.38 -5.45
N VAL A 60 16.16 11.74 -5.22
CA VAL A 60 16.19 10.39 -4.67
C VAL A 60 16.75 9.49 -5.76
N SER A 61 17.83 8.77 -5.47
CA SER A 61 18.41 7.84 -6.44
C SER A 61 17.37 6.78 -6.82
N ASP A 62 17.48 6.19 -8.01
CA ASP A 62 16.60 5.08 -8.39
C ASP A 62 16.74 3.90 -7.43
N GLU A 63 17.93 3.67 -6.90
CA GLU A 63 18.21 2.64 -5.92
C GLU A 63 17.46 2.87 -4.59
N GLU A 64 17.52 4.07 -4.02
CA GLU A 64 16.80 4.40 -2.79
C GLU A 64 15.29 4.33 -2.97
N ALA A 65 14.79 4.80 -4.12
CA ALA A 65 13.37 4.71 -4.45
C ALA A 65 12.90 3.25 -4.53
N ILE A 66 13.69 2.37 -5.17
CA ILE A 66 13.40 0.93 -5.24
C ILE A 66 13.39 0.30 -3.84
N LYS A 67 14.44 0.51 -3.04
CA LYS A 67 14.53 -0.05 -1.69
C LYS A 67 13.36 0.42 -0.80
N THR A 68 13.01 1.69 -0.88
CA THR A 68 11.90 2.26 -0.10
C THR A 68 10.56 1.70 -0.57
N MET A 69 10.35 1.59 -1.88
CA MET A 69 9.15 0.96 -2.46
C MET A 69 9.00 -0.48 -1.96
N GLU A 70 10.05 -1.30 -2.03
CA GLU A 70 10.01 -2.70 -1.56
C GLU A 70 9.66 -2.82 -0.07
N LEU A 71 10.16 -1.91 0.77
CA LEU A 71 9.77 -1.85 2.18
C LEU A 71 8.29 -1.48 2.33
N MET A 72 7.84 -0.43 1.65
CA MET A 72 6.44 0.02 1.71
C MET A 72 5.46 -1.06 1.21
N GLU A 73 5.79 -1.80 0.16
CA GLU A 73 4.94 -2.88 -0.38
C GLU A 73 4.75 -4.04 0.62
N ARG A 74 5.72 -4.30 1.49
CA ARG A 74 5.60 -5.30 2.56
C ARG A 74 4.79 -4.78 3.75
N CYS A 75 4.94 -3.49 4.06
CA CYS A 75 4.14 -2.82 5.09
C CYS A 75 2.65 -2.74 4.71
N LEU A 76 2.35 -2.50 3.43
CA LEU A 76 1.02 -2.13 2.96
C LEU A 76 0.17 -3.30 2.42
N ARG A 77 0.33 -4.51 2.97
CA ARG A 77 -0.53 -5.64 2.57
C ARG A 77 -1.89 -5.60 3.25
N LEU A 78 -2.95 -5.78 2.46
CA LEU A 78 -4.32 -5.75 2.98
C LEU A 78 -4.65 -7.03 3.76
N ASP A 79 -4.16 -8.18 3.30
CA ASP A 79 -4.27 -9.45 4.01
C ASP A 79 -3.22 -9.52 5.14
N PRO A 80 -3.63 -9.59 6.41
CA PRO A 80 -2.69 -9.72 7.52
C PRO A 80 -1.77 -10.95 7.41
N ALA A 81 -2.23 -12.03 6.78
CA ALA A 81 -1.42 -13.23 6.60
C ALA A 81 -0.24 -13.03 5.63
N ASN A 82 -0.35 -12.06 4.73
CA ASN A 82 0.69 -11.71 3.76
C ASN A 82 1.50 -10.47 4.18
N ARG A 83 1.14 -9.84 5.30
CA ARG A 83 1.83 -8.66 5.81
C ARG A 83 3.02 -9.08 6.66
N SER A 84 4.19 -8.52 6.38
CA SER A 84 5.36 -8.72 7.24
C SER A 84 5.10 -8.24 8.66
N THR A 85 5.60 -9.00 9.61
CA THR A 85 5.59 -8.66 11.03
C THR A 85 6.53 -7.50 11.32
N ALA A 86 6.34 -6.84 12.46
CA ALA A 86 7.25 -5.76 12.88
C ALA A 86 8.70 -6.25 13.01
N ALA A 87 8.92 -7.47 13.52
CA ALA A 87 10.25 -8.04 13.67
C ALA A 87 10.94 -8.26 12.31
N GLU A 88 10.22 -8.80 11.33
CA GLU A 88 10.74 -8.99 9.97
C GLU A 88 11.03 -7.66 9.25
N LEU A 89 10.21 -6.62 9.50
CA LEU A 89 10.43 -5.30 8.91
C LEU A 89 11.62 -4.57 9.54
N LEU A 90 11.84 -4.75 10.85
CA LEU A 90 12.99 -4.15 11.54
C LEU A 90 14.32 -4.82 11.17
N ASP A 91 14.29 -6.09 10.75
CA ASP A 91 15.45 -6.81 10.21
C ASP A 91 15.69 -6.52 8.71
N ASP A 92 14.93 -5.60 8.12
CA ASP A 92 15.02 -5.36 6.69
C ASP A 92 16.31 -4.66 6.27
N ARG A 93 16.81 -5.06 5.08
CA ARG A 93 18.00 -4.46 4.45
C ARG A 93 17.90 -2.95 4.24
N TRP A 94 16.71 -2.37 4.18
CA TRP A 94 16.53 -0.93 4.09
C TRP A 94 17.15 -0.19 5.29
N PHE A 95 17.20 -0.81 6.47
CA PHE A 95 17.85 -0.27 7.67
C PHE A 95 19.37 -0.50 7.72
N SER A 96 19.98 -1.12 6.70
CA SER A 96 21.43 -1.36 6.68
C SER A 96 22.20 -0.04 6.77
N GLY A 97 23.07 0.10 7.76
CA GLY A 97 23.88 1.30 7.96
C GLY A 97 23.21 2.38 8.82
N VAL A 98 22.04 2.11 9.40
CA VAL A 98 21.46 2.92 10.47
C VAL A 98 21.90 2.32 11.81
N GLU A 99 22.83 2.99 12.49
CA GLU A 99 23.25 2.68 13.89
C GLU A 99 22.44 3.50 14.90
#